data_AF-A0A4Q5UST7-F1
#
_entry.id   AF-A0A4Q5UST7-F1
#
_cell.length_a   1.000
_cell.length_b   1.000
_cell.length_c   1.000
_cell.angle_alpha   90.00
_cell.angle_beta   90.00
_cell.angle_gamma   90.00
#
_symmetry.space_group_name_H-M   'P 1'
#
loop_
_entity.id
_entity.type
_entity.pdbx_description
1 polymer ?
#
loop_
_entity_poly.entity_id
_entity_poly.type
_entity_poly.pdbx_seq_one_letter_code
_entity_poly.pdbx_strand_id
1 'polypeptide(L)'
;MAERVVDEFHSLINPNQKIPVYITALTGISNAMVASAPSFEEVADEIFSLLSDAVFVAHNVNFDYSFVKHHLKKAGYDLNVKKLCTVRLGRKVYPGLPSYSLGNFCRSMGITIENRHRASGDAQATAVLFSRMLEQETTSLHIDAMLKKTSAEQWLPTQLDKSVIDALPNKPGVYYFYNGKGKVIYVGKAINIRKRVSSHFTHNDAEKKRQHFLRFVANITCTVCASELHALVLESAEIRKLWPKYNYSQKQPAQKFGLYSFEDGKGYIRLAIDKKKKNLPAHYHFNLLHEGLVLLIKMAEEFELDKKLCYIDKTPISDKDIEFLDPPSHYNGKVKMALQELALQLPTFALIDEGLTANEKLCMLIENGSFWGMGYIDAAKTPVDVFGLKEMLNPYADNDFIRNAVYSFVEQYPEKRLSLA
;
A
#
# COMPACT_ATOMS: atom_id res chain seq x y z
N MET A 1 15.21 20.86 -37.72
CA MET A 1 14.99 20.42 -36.31
C MET A 1 16.19 20.92 -35.50
N ALA A 2 16.13 21.00 -34.16
CA ALA A 2 17.13 21.75 -33.39
C ALA A 2 18.57 21.20 -33.55
N GLU A 3 19.38 21.87 -34.38
CA GLU A 3 20.74 21.45 -34.78
C GLU A 3 21.83 21.98 -33.85
N ARG A 4 21.51 22.90 -32.94
CA ARG A 4 22.48 23.49 -32.00
C ARG A 4 21.80 24.05 -30.75
N VAL A 5 22.52 24.05 -29.64
CA VAL A 5 22.15 24.79 -28.43
C VAL A 5 22.24 26.28 -28.75
N VAL A 6 21.16 27.01 -28.51
CA VAL A 6 21.06 28.46 -28.79
C VAL A 6 21.26 29.31 -27.55
N ASP A 7 21.03 28.73 -26.37
CA ASP A 7 21.16 29.39 -25.07
C ASP A 7 21.34 28.34 -23.95
N GLU A 8 21.96 28.73 -22.84
CA GLU A 8 22.16 27.89 -21.65
C GLU A 8 21.94 28.71 -20.37
N PHE A 9 21.02 28.24 -19.51
CA PHE A 9 20.75 28.84 -18.21
C PHE A 9 21.11 27.86 -17.08
N HIS A 10 21.85 28.35 -16.08
CA HIS A 10 22.21 27.58 -14.89
C HIS A 10 22.24 28.47 -13.65
N SER A 11 21.55 28.04 -12.59
CA SER A 11 21.56 28.72 -11.30
C SER A 11 21.47 27.72 -10.14
N LEU A 12 22.17 28.02 -9.04
CA LEU A 12 21.90 27.39 -7.75
C LEU A 12 20.72 28.11 -7.10
N ILE A 13 19.92 27.37 -6.33
CA ILE A 13 18.76 27.93 -5.64
C ILE A 13 18.93 27.78 -4.14
N ASN A 14 18.73 28.87 -3.39
CA ASN A 14 18.59 28.82 -1.95
C ASN A 14 17.23 28.21 -1.58
N PRO A 15 17.18 27.02 -0.98
CA PRO A 15 15.93 26.34 -0.68
C PRO A 15 15.27 26.83 0.62
N ASN A 16 15.83 27.87 1.27
CA ASN A 16 15.42 28.41 2.56
C ASN A 16 15.30 27.34 3.67
N GLN A 17 16.10 26.28 3.56
CA GLN A 17 16.14 25.18 4.52
C GLN A 17 17.51 24.47 4.46
N LYS A 18 17.87 23.75 5.52
CA LYS A 18 19.12 22.97 5.53
C LYS A 18 19.04 21.78 4.56
N ILE A 19 20.04 21.64 3.72
CA ILE A 19 20.25 20.48 2.86
C ILE A 19 20.80 19.32 3.72
N PRO A 20 20.13 18.15 3.74
CA PRO A 20 20.61 16.97 4.45
C PRO A 20 21.95 16.45 3.90
N VAL A 21 22.80 15.92 4.78
CA VAL A 21 24.16 15.44 4.44
C VAL A 21 24.18 14.44 3.28
N TYR A 22 23.22 13.50 3.25
CA TYR A 22 23.15 12.50 2.17
C TYR A 22 22.84 13.10 0.79
N ILE A 23 22.13 14.25 0.72
CA ILE A 23 21.87 14.96 -0.53
C ILE A 23 23.12 15.69 -1.00
N THR A 24 23.85 16.31 -0.07
CA THR A 24 25.15 16.92 -0.36
C THR A 24 26.15 15.89 -0.87
N ALA A 25 26.20 14.70 -0.26
CA ALA A 25 27.05 13.61 -0.74
C ALA A 25 26.67 13.13 -2.16
N LEU A 26 25.38 13.17 -2.51
CA LEU A 26 24.89 12.73 -3.82
C LEU A 26 25.12 13.76 -4.94
N THR A 27 24.90 15.05 -4.63
CA THR A 27 24.86 16.13 -5.64
C THR A 27 26.11 17.02 -5.63
N GLY A 28 26.88 16.96 -4.55
CA GLY A 28 27.99 17.89 -4.28
C GLY A 28 27.53 19.31 -3.93
N ILE A 29 26.22 19.57 -3.75
CA ILE A 29 25.68 20.88 -3.39
C ILE A 29 25.64 21.01 -1.86
N SER A 30 26.46 21.90 -1.31
CA SER A 30 26.55 22.15 0.13
C SER A 30 25.66 23.31 0.56
N ASN A 31 25.34 23.37 1.86
CA ASN A 31 24.62 24.51 2.45
C ASN A 31 25.35 25.84 2.22
N ALA A 32 26.70 25.83 2.21
CA ALA A 32 27.49 27.03 1.96
C ALA A 32 27.33 27.56 0.53
N MET A 33 27.23 26.67 -0.46
CA MET A 33 27.07 27.06 -1.87
C MET A 33 25.72 27.73 -2.16
N VAL A 34 24.67 27.32 -1.46
CA VAL A 34 23.32 27.84 -1.70
C VAL A 34 22.95 29.00 -0.77
N ALA A 35 23.77 29.31 0.23
CA ALA A 35 23.46 30.34 1.23
C ALA A 35 23.29 31.73 0.61
N SER A 36 24.12 32.07 -0.38
CA SER A 36 24.07 33.33 -1.12
C SER A 36 23.44 33.20 -2.51
N ALA A 37 22.90 32.02 -2.83
CA ALA A 37 22.23 31.79 -4.10
C ALA A 37 20.83 32.45 -4.09
N PRO A 38 20.27 32.84 -5.26
CA PRO A 38 18.92 33.37 -5.31
C PRO A 38 17.90 32.31 -4.86
N SER A 39 16.79 32.75 -4.28
CA SER A 39 15.59 31.95 -4.11
C SER A 39 14.95 31.65 -5.47
N PHE A 40 14.05 30.66 -5.51
CA PHE A 40 13.34 30.35 -6.75
C PHE A 40 12.50 31.52 -7.25
N GLU A 41 11.88 32.27 -6.33
CA GLU A 41 10.99 33.40 -6.67
C GLU A 41 11.76 34.51 -7.41
N GLU A 42 13.02 34.75 -7.05
CA GLU A 42 13.88 35.75 -7.69
C GLU A 42 14.26 35.41 -9.14
N VAL A 43 14.29 34.12 -9.50
CA VAL A 43 14.63 33.66 -10.86
C VAL A 43 13.40 33.14 -11.63
N ALA A 44 12.21 33.23 -11.05
CA ALA A 44 11.00 32.62 -11.61
C ALA A 44 10.61 33.22 -12.96
N ASP A 45 10.75 34.55 -13.12
CA ASP A 45 10.43 35.27 -14.36
C ASP A 45 11.28 34.83 -15.54
N GLU A 46 12.60 34.75 -15.34
CA GLU A 46 13.56 34.31 -16.34
C GLU A 46 13.30 32.85 -16.75
N ILE A 47 13.12 31.95 -15.77
CA ILE A 47 12.79 30.54 -16.04
C ILE A 47 11.45 30.42 -16.79
N PHE A 48 10.44 31.20 -16.41
CA PHE A 48 9.15 31.18 -17.09
C PHE A 48 9.26 31.65 -18.54
N SER A 49 9.98 32.74 -18.79
CA SER A 49 10.22 33.27 -20.14
C SER A 49 10.97 32.27 -21.03
N LEU A 50 11.99 31.59 -20.50
CA LEU A 50 12.76 30.57 -21.23
C LEU A 50 11.89 29.36 -21.62
N LEU A 51 10.91 29.01 -20.80
CA LEU A 51 10.08 27.82 -21.02
C LEU A 51 8.79 28.12 -21.76
N SER A 52 8.30 29.36 -21.73
CA SER A 52 7.07 29.78 -22.40
C SER A 52 7.18 29.57 -23.90
N ASP A 53 6.09 29.08 -24.50
CA ASP A 53 5.99 28.73 -25.93
C ASP A 53 7.00 27.68 -26.45
N ALA A 54 7.78 27.05 -25.57
CA ALA A 54 8.69 25.96 -25.91
C ALA A 54 8.07 24.57 -25.69
N VAL A 55 8.73 23.53 -26.21
CA VAL A 55 8.47 22.13 -25.81
C VAL A 55 9.42 21.78 -24.67
N PHE A 56 8.89 21.45 -23.50
CA PHE A 56 9.68 21.02 -22.35
C PHE A 56 10.18 19.59 -22.58
N VAL A 57 11.47 19.44 -22.90
CA VAL A 57 12.12 18.14 -23.12
C VAL A 57 12.95 17.77 -21.89
N ALA A 58 12.72 16.59 -21.32
CA ALA A 58 13.56 16.09 -20.23
C ALA A 58 13.58 14.56 -20.16
N HIS A 59 14.60 14.02 -19.49
CA HIS A 59 14.77 12.60 -19.27
C HIS A 59 13.97 12.13 -18.06
N ASN A 60 12.78 11.54 -18.30
CA ASN A 60 11.71 11.32 -17.32
C ASN A 60 10.89 12.60 -17.00
N VAL A 61 10.46 13.28 -18.07
CA VAL A 61 9.88 14.64 -18.08
C VAL A 61 8.88 14.99 -16.98
N ASN A 62 8.03 14.06 -16.54
CA ASN A 62 7.02 14.36 -15.52
C ASN A 62 7.63 14.66 -14.15
N PHE A 63 8.82 14.13 -13.88
CA PHE A 63 9.55 14.42 -12.64
C PHE A 63 9.94 15.91 -12.63
N ASP A 64 10.84 16.33 -13.51
CA ASP A 64 11.39 17.70 -13.54
C ASP A 64 10.30 18.74 -13.78
N TYR A 65 9.40 18.49 -14.74
CA TYR A 65 8.30 19.40 -15.05
C TYR A 65 7.40 19.66 -13.84
N SER A 66 7.13 18.64 -13.00
CA SER A 66 6.28 18.82 -11.83
C SER A 66 6.89 19.75 -10.78
N PHE A 67 8.22 19.70 -10.58
CA PHE A 67 8.92 20.60 -9.67
C PHE A 67 8.92 22.03 -10.20
N VAL A 68 9.29 22.20 -11.48
CA VAL A 68 9.34 23.52 -12.11
C VAL A 68 7.95 24.16 -12.13
N LYS A 69 6.92 23.41 -12.56
CA LYS A 69 5.53 23.91 -12.57
C LYS A 69 5.04 24.29 -11.18
N HIS A 70 5.33 23.48 -10.16
CA HIS A 70 4.91 23.77 -8.78
C HIS A 70 5.54 25.07 -8.26
N HIS A 71 6.85 25.24 -8.45
CA HIS A 71 7.56 26.41 -7.96
C HIS A 71 7.22 27.68 -8.76
N LEU A 72 7.04 27.59 -10.08
CA LEU A 72 6.51 28.70 -10.89
C LEU A 72 5.10 29.10 -10.45
N LYS A 73 4.22 28.11 -10.19
CA LYS A 73 2.86 28.39 -9.70
C LYS A 73 2.86 29.11 -8.36
N LYS A 74 3.79 28.77 -7.46
CA LYS A 74 3.96 29.49 -6.19
C LYS A 74 4.43 30.94 -6.39
N ALA A 75 5.26 31.18 -7.40
CA ALA A 75 5.73 32.51 -7.76
C ALA A 75 4.72 33.31 -8.63
N GLY A 76 3.52 32.78 -8.89
CA GLY A 76 2.46 33.46 -9.65
C GLY A 76 2.38 33.14 -11.14
N TYR A 77 3.21 32.21 -11.64
CA TYR A 77 3.26 31.84 -13.07
C TYR A 77 2.61 30.48 -13.33
N ASP A 78 1.69 30.37 -14.31
CA ASP A 78 1.14 29.08 -14.73
C ASP A 78 1.83 28.53 -15.98
N LEU A 79 2.75 27.58 -15.78
CA LEU A 79 3.42 26.90 -16.88
C LEU A 79 2.50 25.86 -17.51
N ASN A 80 2.11 26.07 -18.78
CA ASN A 80 1.30 25.14 -19.56
C ASN A 80 1.87 24.91 -20.96
N VAL A 81 2.92 24.09 -21.03
CA VAL A 81 3.67 23.82 -22.26
C VAL A 81 3.60 22.36 -22.65
N LYS A 82 3.86 22.08 -23.93
CA LYS A 82 3.96 20.69 -24.40
C LYS A 82 5.18 20.02 -23.76
N LYS A 83 5.10 18.71 -23.54
CA LYS A 83 6.16 17.94 -22.88
C LYS A 83 6.64 16.79 -23.76
N LEU A 84 7.94 16.53 -23.77
CA LEU A 84 8.54 15.40 -24.46
C LEU A 84 9.49 14.65 -23.52
N CYS A 85 9.34 13.32 -23.45
CA CYS A 85 10.16 12.49 -22.59
C CYS A 85 11.18 11.69 -23.42
N THR A 86 12.48 11.95 -23.22
CA THR A 86 13.54 11.27 -23.99
C THR A 86 13.63 9.77 -23.68
N VAL A 87 13.22 9.32 -22.49
CA VAL A 87 13.09 7.87 -22.19
C VAL A 87 12.05 7.21 -23.09
N ARG A 88 10.88 7.85 -23.24
CA ARG A 88 9.75 7.28 -24.00
C ARG A 88 10.02 7.36 -25.50
N LEU A 89 10.61 8.47 -25.94
CA LEU A 89 11.08 8.61 -27.31
C LEU A 89 12.16 7.56 -27.61
N GLY A 90 13.16 7.43 -26.73
CA GLY A 90 14.23 6.47 -26.90
C GLY A 90 13.78 5.02 -27.02
N ARG A 91 12.75 4.60 -26.28
CA ARG A 91 12.17 3.25 -26.43
C ARG A 91 11.55 2.99 -27.80
N LYS A 92 11.00 4.03 -28.43
CA LYS A 92 10.41 3.95 -29.77
C LYS A 92 11.49 3.99 -30.85
N VAL A 93 12.48 4.86 -30.68
CA VAL A 93 13.55 5.11 -31.64
C VAL A 93 14.63 4.02 -31.60
N TYR A 94 15.00 3.54 -30.41
CA TYR A 94 16.04 2.53 -30.18
C TYR A 94 15.49 1.35 -29.35
N PRO A 95 14.56 0.54 -29.89
CA PRO A 95 13.94 -0.55 -29.13
C PRO A 95 14.98 -1.60 -28.69
N GLY A 96 14.69 -2.29 -27.58
CA GLY A 96 15.48 -3.45 -27.14
C GLY A 96 16.70 -3.15 -26.25
N LEU A 97 17.01 -1.88 -25.92
CA LEU A 97 18.11 -1.58 -25.00
C LEU A 97 17.88 -2.14 -23.59
N PRO A 98 18.92 -2.63 -22.89
CA PRO A 98 18.81 -3.22 -21.56
C PRO A 98 18.38 -2.21 -20.49
N SER A 99 18.65 -0.92 -20.70
CA SER A 99 18.27 0.14 -19.78
C SER A 99 18.20 1.49 -20.48
N TYR A 100 17.15 2.25 -20.16
CA TYR A 100 16.96 3.62 -20.66
C TYR A 100 17.16 4.68 -19.57
N SER A 101 17.83 4.35 -18.45
CA SER A 101 18.27 5.38 -17.51
C SER A 101 19.35 6.23 -18.17
N LEU A 102 19.38 7.55 -17.93
CA LEU A 102 20.27 8.50 -18.63
C LEU A 102 21.70 7.97 -18.74
N GLY A 103 22.31 7.57 -17.62
CA GLY A 103 23.68 7.04 -17.60
C GLY A 103 23.90 5.79 -18.47
N ASN A 104 22.99 4.83 -18.42
CA ASN A 104 23.10 3.62 -19.25
C ASN A 104 22.78 3.90 -20.71
N PHE A 105 21.81 4.79 -20.97
CA PHE A 105 21.42 5.13 -22.32
C PHE A 105 22.53 5.92 -23.03
N CYS A 106 23.07 6.96 -22.38
CA CYS A 106 24.25 7.67 -22.87
C CYS A 106 25.42 6.71 -23.12
N ARG A 107 25.67 5.75 -22.21
CA ARG A 107 26.71 4.73 -22.41
C ARG A 107 26.46 3.86 -23.64
N SER A 108 25.24 3.35 -23.82
CA SER A 108 24.86 2.56 -24.99
C SER A 108 24.99 3.36 -26.30
N MET A 109 24.82 4.69 -26.23
CA MET A 109 25.01 5.58 -27.37
C MET A 109 26.45 6.11 -27.50
N GLY A 110 27.39 5.80 -26.59
CA GLY A 110 28.73 6.38 -26.62
C GLY A 110 28.74 7.90 -26.39
N ILE A 111 27.90 8.39 -25.47
CA ILE A 111 27.86 9.79 -25.01
C ILE A 111 28.52 9.87 -23.64
N THR A 112 29.55 10.70 -23.52
CA THR A 112 30.22 10.99 -22.25
C THR A 112 29.36 11.92 -21.40
N ILE A 113 29.16 11.59 -20.13
CA ILE A 113 28.47 12.47 -19.16
C ILE A 113 29.52 13.12 -18.27
N GLU A 114 29.73 14.41 -18.44
CA GLU A 114 30.54 15.22 -17.53
C GLU A 114 29.71 15.64 -16.31
N ASN A 115 30.33 15.73 -15.12
CA ASN A 115 29.69 16.16 -13.89
C ASN A 115 28.38 15.43 -13.53
N ARG A 116 28.40 14.10 -13.63
CA ARG A 116 27.27 13.23 -13.28
C ARG A 116 26.68 13.59 -11.91
N HIS A 117 25.35 13.67 -11.83
CA HIS A 117 24.58 14.08 -10.63
C HIS A 117 24.53 15.59 -10.36
N ARG A 118 25.05 16.42 -11.26
CA ARG A 118 24.69 17.84 -11.37
C ARG A 118 23.60 18.02 -12.42
N ALA A 119 22.64 18.90 -12.14
CA ALA A 119 21.52 19.17 -13.03
C ALA A 119 21.98 19.67 -14.41
N SER A 120 23.03 20.50 -14.48
CA SER A 120 23.61 20.96 -15.75
C SER A 120 24.19 19.82 -16.59
N GLY A 121 24.99 18.94 -15.98
CA GLY A 121 25.57 17.79 -16.66
C GLY A 121 24.50 16.83 -17.19
N ASP A 122 23.45 16.56 -16.40
CA ASP A 122 22.33 15.73 -16.82
C ASP A 122 21.50 16.39 -17.94
N ALA A 123 21.33 17.71 -17.92
CA ALA A 123 20.63 18.47 -18.96
C ALA A 123 21.42 18.48 -20.29
N GLN A 124 22.72 18.74 -20.25
CA GLN A 124 23.61 18.67 -21.42
C GLN A 124 23.62 17.26 -22.02
N ALA A 125 23.80 16.22 -21.19
CA ALA A 125 23.75 14.83 -21.66
C ALA A 125 22.39 14.49 -22.29
N THR A 126 21.30 15.00 -21.72
CA THR A 126 19.95 14.83 -22.29
C THR A 126 19.80 15.55 -23.63
N ALA A 127 20.35 16.75 -23.79
CA ALA A 127 20.34 17.49 -25.04
C ALA A 127 21.10 16.74 -26.15
N VAL A 128 22.33 16.28 -25.86
CA VAL A 128 23.12 15.49 -26.82
C VAL A 128 22.40 14.18 -27.19
N LEU A 129 21.85 13.48 -26.19
CA LEU A 129 21.08 12.25 -26.43
C LEU A 129 19.84 12.52 -27.29
N PHE A 130 19.14 13.64 -27.07
CA PHE A 130 17.98 14.02 -27.86
C PHE A 130 18.37 14.38 -29.29
N SER A 131 19.47 15.12 -29.51
CA SER A 131 20.00 15.39 -30.85
C SER A 131 20.32 14.11 -31.61
N ARG A 132 20.96 13.11 -30.96
CA ARG A 132 21.20 11.78 -31.56
C ARG A 132 19.89 11.08 -31.96
N MET A 133 18.83 11.21 -31.16
CA MET A 133 17.52 10.65 -31.53
C MET A 133 16.94 11.35 -32.75
N LEU A 134 17.08 12.68 -32.87
CA LEU A 134 16.56 13.45 -34.00
C LEU A 134 17.20 13.07 -35.34
N GLU A 135 18.40 12.49 -35.34
CA GLU A 135 19.07 11.96 -36.54
C GLU A 135 18.37 10.72 -37.13
N GLN A 136 17.48 10.05 -36.38
CA GLN A 136 16.77 8.87 -36.85
C GLN A 136 15.50 9.26 -37.63
N GLU A 137 15.28 8.63 -38.78
CA GLU A 137 14.17 8.95 -39.70
C GLU A 137 12.78 8.81 -39.05
N THR A 138 12.62 7.83 -38.14
CA THR A 138 11.33 7.54 -37.47
C THR A 138 11.00 8.52 -36.35
N THR A 139 11.95 9.34 -35.90
CA THR A 139 11.80 10.18 -34.71
C THR A 139 10.73 11.24 -34.86
N SER A 140 10.63 11.88 -36.02
CA SER A 140 9.63 12.92 -36.30
C SER A 140 8.20 12.42 -36.09
N LEU A 141 7.87 11.25 -36.64
CA LEU A 141 6.58 10.58 -36.49
C LEU A 141 6.25 10.29 -35.02
N HIS A 142 7.24 9.86 -34.25
CA HIS A 142 7.06 9.58 -32.83
C HIS A 142 6.86 10.85 -32.00
N ILE A 143 7.59 11.92 -32.29
CA ILE A 143 7.44 13.22 -31.62
C ILE A 143 6.05 13.78 -31.89
N ASP A 144 5.60 13.81 -33.15
CA ASP A 144 4.27 14.31 -33.51
C ASP A 144 3.16 13.55 -32.81
N ALA A 145 3.27 12.22 -32.73
CA ALA A 145 2.33 11.39 -31.98
C ALA A 145 2.33 11.71 -30.47
N MET A 146 3.50 11.95 -29.87
CA MET A 146 3.63 12.25 -28.44
C MET A 146 3.11 13.65 -28.07
N LEU A 147 3.26 14.64 -28.96
CA LEU A 147 2.84 16.03 -28.74
C LEU A 147 1.35 16.29 -28.98
N LYS A 148 0.59 15.31 -29.51
CA LYS A 148 -0.88 15.42 -29.66
C LYS A 148 -1.54 15.52 -28.28
N LYS A 149 -2.41 16.54 -28.12
CA LYS A 149 -3.09 16.96 -26.87
C LYS A 149 -3.95 15.87 -26.20
N THR A 150 -4.27 14.79 -26.92
CA THR A 150 -5.05 13.62 -26.46
C THR A 150 -4.20 12.46 -25.94
N SER A 151 -2.87 12.60 -25.87
CA SER A 151 -1.99 11.52 -25.46
C SER A 151 -2.09 11.28 -23.93
N ALA A 152 -2.97 10.34 -23.52
CA ALA A 152 -3.06 9.85 -22.13
C ALA A 152 -1.70 9.39 -21.56
N GLU A 153 -0.77 9.09 -22.46
CA GLU A 153 0.65 8.84 -22.27
C GLU A 153 1.44 9.96 -21.57
N GLN A 154 0.97 11.21 -21.57
CA GLN A 154 1.67 12.33 -20.95
C GLN A 154 1.77 12.20 -19.43
N TRP A 155 0.95 11.37 -18.80
CA TRP A 155 0.84 11.24 -17.34
C TRP A 155 1.36 9.90 -16.80
N LEU A 156 1.73 8.97 -17.67
CA LEU A 156 2.18 7.64 -17.28
C LEU A 156 3.64 7.64 -16.83
N PRO A 157 4.02 6.78 -15.86
CA PRO A 157 5.41 6.51 -15.55
C PRO A 157 6.14 6.06 -16.81
N THR A 158 7.40 6.49 -16.96
CA THR A 158 8.22 6.19 -18.14
C THR A 158 8.39 4.71 -18.41
N GLN A 159 8.24 3.87 -17.39
CA GLN A 159 8.40 2.43 -17.50
C GLN A 159 7.13 1.69 -17.89
N LEU A 160 5.96 2.30 -17.75
CA LEU A 160 4.66 1.66 -17.90
C LEU A 160 4.05 1.98 -19.27
N ASP A 161 3.76 0.93 -20.04
CA ASP A 161 3.05 1.08 -21.31
C ASP A 161 1.55 1.29 -21.10
N LYS A 162 0.95 2.13 -21.95
CA LYS A 162 -0.48 2.44 -21.88
C LYS A 162 -1.36 1.19 -22.06
N SER A 163 -0.91 0.22 -22.85
CA SER A 163 -1.58 -1.06 -23.06
C SER A 163 -1.85 -1.81 -21.76
N VAL A 164 -0.95 -1.70 -20.78
CA VAL A 164 -1.12 -2.34 -19.46
C VAL A 164 -2.33 -1.76 -18.74
N ILE A 165 -2.55 -0.44 -18.82
CA ILE A 165 -3.69 0.22 -18.18
C ILE A 165 -4.98 -0.04 -18.96
N ASP A 166 -4.90 -0.04 -20.28
CA ASP A 166 -6.07 -0.28 -21.14
C ASP A 166 -6.59 -1.72 -21.02
N ALA A 167 -5.71 -2.68 -20.70
CA ALA A 167 -6.07 -4.07 -20.41
C ALA A 167 -6.69 -4.27 -19.02
N LEU A 168 -6.69 -3.27 -18.13
CA LEU A 168 -7.26 -3.41 -16.80
C LEU A 168 -8.79 -3.52 -16.84
N PRO A 169 -9.39 -4.40 -16.02
CA PRO A 169 -10.82 -4.59 -16.00
C PRO A 169 -11.55 -3.40 -15.36
N ASN A 170 -12.78 -3.15 -15.83
CA ASN A 170 -13.74 -2.23 -15.22
C ASN A 170 -14.59 -2.93 -14.13
N LYS A 171 -13.96 -3.79 -13.32
CA LYS A 171 -14.62 -4.58 -12.26
C LYS A 171 -14.01 -4.26 -10.88
N PRO A 172 -14.69 -4.63 -9.78
CA PRO A 172 -14.09 -4.56 -8.46
C PRO A 172 -12.87 -5.45 -8.34
N GLY A 173 -11.94 -5.07 -7.47
CA GLY A 173 -10.85 -5.95 -7.08
C GLY A 173 -9.61 -5.23 -6.57
N VAL A 174 -8.52 -5.99 -6.49
CA VAL A 174 -7.25 -5.58 -5.91
C VAL A 174 -6.21 -5.44 -7.01
N TYR A 175 -5.47 -4.34 -7.01
CA TYR A 175 -4.37 -4.09 -7.94
C TYR A 175 -3.03 -3.96 -7.19
N TYR A 176 -1.97 -4.35 -7.88
CA TYR A 176 -0.61 -4.45 -7.34
C TYR A 176 0.33 -3.65 -8.22
N PHE A 177 1.09 -2.74 -7.64
CA PHE A 177 2.14 -2.03 -8.36
C PHE A 177 3.50 -2.64 -8.04
N TYR A 178 4.27 -2.92 -9.09
CA TYR A 178 5.58 -3.53 -9.01
C TYR A 178 6.65 -2.51 -9.36
N ASN A 179 7.81 -2.64 -8.72
CA ASN A 179 8.99 -1.91 -9.15
C ASN A 179 9.70 -2.60 -10.33
N GLY A 180 10.70 -1.93 -10.91
CA GLY A 180 11.53 -2.52 -11.99
C GLY A 180 12.32 -3.78 -11.62
N LYS A 181 12.30 -4.21 -10.35
CA LYS A 181 12.88 -5.50 -9.88
C LYS A 181 11.80 -6.58 -9.67
N GLY A 182 10.55 -6.33 -10.03
CA GLY A 182 9.43 -7.27 -9.82
C GLY A 182 8.93 -7.37 -8.38
N LYS A 183 9.29 -6.45 -7.47
CA LYS A 183 8.78 -6.45 -6.10
C LYS A 183 7.51 -5.60 -5.99
N VAL A 184 6.48 -6.11 -5.31
CA VAL A 184 5.26 -5.35 -4.99
C VAL A 184 5.62 -4.21 -4.02
N ILE A 185 5.34 -2.98 -4.44
CA ILE A 185 5.60 -1.76 -3.67
C ILE A 185 4.33 -1.13 -3.12
N TYR A 186 3.17 -1.48 -3.69
CA TYR A 186 1.85 -1.01 -3.26
C TYR A 186 0.76 -1.99 -3.67
N VAL A 187 -0.24 -2.14 -2.82
CA VAL A 187 -1.47 -2.90 -3.05
C VAL A 187 -2.65 -1.96 -2.81
N GLY A 188 -3.68 -1.99 -3.65
CA GLY A 188 -4.87 -1.18 -3.42
C GLY A 188 -6.15 -1.84 -3.92
N LYS A 189 -7.29 -1.48 -3.33
CA LYS A 189 -8.62 -1.90 -3.77
C LYS A 189 -9.31 -0.86 -4.65
N ALA A 190 -10.27 -1.31 -5.45
CA ALA A 190 -11.15 -0.46 -6.24
C ALA A 190 -12.49 -1.14 -6.53
N ILE A 191 -13.56 -0.35 -6.65
CA ILE A 191 -14.83 -0.78 -7.28
C ILE A 191 -14.66 -0.88 -8.81
N ASN A 192 -13.82 -0.02 -9.38
CA ASN A 192 -13.41 -0.09 -10.78
C ASN A 192 -11.89 0.03 -10.85
N ILE A 193 -11.22 -1.10 -11.10
CA ILE A 193 -9.75 -1.19 -11.13
C ILE A 193 -9.16 -0.21 -12.14
N ARG A 194 -9.61 -0.22 -13.41
CA ARG A 194 -9.06 0.66 -14.45
C ARG A 194 -9.16 2.14 -14.10
N LYS A 195 -10.32 2.60 -13.63
CA LYS A 195 -10.56 4.00 -13.25
C LYS A 195 -9.69 4.41 -12.07
N ARG A 196 -9.61 3.56 -11.04
CA ARG A 196 -8.81 3.83 -9.84
C ARG A 196 -7.32 3.83 -10.14
N VAL A 197 -6.81 2.85 -10.89
CA VAL A 197 -5.41 2.84 -11.33
C VAL A 197 -5.08 4.07 -12.16
N SER A 198 -5.95 4.45 -13.11
CA SER A 198 -5.76 5.66 -13.92
C SER A 198 -5.67 6.93 -13.06
N SER A 199 -6.48 7.04 -11.99
CA SER A 199 -6.43 8.20 -11.08
C SER A 199 -5.09 8.39 -10.34
N HIS A 200 -4.31 7.31 -10.16
CA HIS A 200 -2.96 7.42 -9.59
C HIS A 200 -2.00 8.20 -10.49
N PHE A 201 -2.31 8.29 -11.79
CA PHE A 201 -1.45 8.96 -12.78
C PHE A 201 -1.98 10.33 -13.21
N THR A 202 -3.30 10.56 -13.15
CA THR A 202 -3.90 11.81 -13.69
C THR A 202 -3.86 13.00 -12.74
N HIS A 203 -3.84 12.77 -11.43
CA HIS A 203 -3.74 13.85 -10.45
C HIS A 203 -2.27 14.07 -10.13
N ASN A 204 -1.77 15.31 -10.23
CA ASN A 204 -0.34 15.62 -10.13
C ASN A 204 -0.04 16.39 -8.83
N ASP A 205 -0.56 15.90 -7.69
CA ASP A 205 -0.27 16.52 -6.40
C ASP A 205 1.22 16.43 -6.08
N ALA A 206 1.80 17.57 -5.68
CA ALA A 206 3.22 17.78 -5.43
C ALA A 206 3.77 17.04 -4.20
N GLU A 207 3.02 16.09 -3.63
CA GLU A 207 3.45 15.36 -2.45
C GLU A 207 4.65 14.46 -2.80
N LYS A 208 5.82 14.79 -2.22
CA LYS A 208 7.11 14.11 -2.46
C LYS A 208 7.02 12.58 -2.39
N LYS A 209 6.18 12.04 -1.48
CA LYS A 209 5.98 10.59 -1.31
C LYS A 209 5.30 9.95 -2.52
N ARG A 210 4.28 10.61 -3.09
CA ARG A 210 3.50 10.12 -4.23
C ARG A 210 4.32 10.16 -5.51
N GLN A 211 5.10 11.21 -5.74
CA GLN A 211 5.99 11.30 -6.89
C GLN A 211 7.10 10.24 -6.85
N HIS A 212 7.71 10.03 -5.68
CA HIS A 212 8.70 8.98 -5.51
C HIS A 212 8.10 7.60 -5.77
N PHE A 213 6.89 7.33 -5.26
CA PHE A 213 6.14 6.11 -5.54
C PHE A 213 5.94 5.86 -7.05
N LEU A 214 5.39 6.85 -7.78
CA LEU A 214 5.10 6.74 -9.21
C LEU A 214 6.35 6.49 -10.06
N ARG A 215 7.51 7.04 -9.66
CA ARG A 215 8.79 6.82 -10.36
C ARG A 215 9.22 5.36 -10.41
N PHE A 216 8.89 4.56 -9.39
CA PHE A 216 9.33 3.16 -9.34
C PHE A 216 8.36 2.20 -10.02
N VAL A 217 7.13 2.61 -10.32
CA VAL A 217 6.12 1.72 -10.91
C VAL A 217 6.57 1.31 -12.32
N ALA A 218 6.82 0.02 -12.49
CA ALA A 218 7.25 -0.59 -13.74
C ALA A 218 6.18 -1.52 -14.33
N ASN A 219 5.36 -2.12 -13.48
CA ASN A 219 4.29 -3.03 -13.91
C ASN A 219 3.10 -2.96 -12.94
N ILE A 220 1.93 -3.36 -13.45
CA ILE A 220 0.67 -3.39 -12.71
C ILE A 220 -0.01 -4.73 -12.98
N THR A 221 -0.41 -5.44 -11.93
CA THR A 221 -1.31 -6.61 -12.06
C THR A 221 -2.58 -6.37 -11.23
N CYS A 222 -3.61 -7.18 -11.46
CA CYS A 222 -4.83 -7.13 -10.65
C CYS A 222 -5.49 -8.50 -10.49
N THR A 223 -6.24 -8.63 -9.41
CA THR A 223 -7.15 -9.75 -9.13
C THR A 223 -8.56 -9.19 -9.10
N VAL A 224 -9.46 -9.72 -9.93
CA VAL A 224 -10.87 -9.32 -9.95
C VAL A 224 -11.59 -9.96 -8.76
N CYS A 225 -12.42 -9.16 -8.10
CA CYS A 225 -13.26 -9.58 -6.97
C CYS A 225 -14.73 -9.48 -7.35
N ALA A 226 -15.54 -10.38 -6.80
CA ALA A 226 -16.99 -10.40 -7.02
C ALA A 226 -17.70 -9.15 -6.46
N SER A 227 -17.25 -8.64 -5.31
CA SER A 227 -17.85 -7.49 -4.63
C SER A 227 -16.81 -6.54 -4.06
N GLU A 228 -17.26 -5.35 -3.60
CA GLU A 228 -16.38 -4.42 -2.87
C GLU A 228 -15.88 -5.01 -1.56
N LEU A 229 -16.73 -5.72 -0.81
CA LEU A 229 -16.33 -6.38 0.43
C LEU A 229 -15.19 -7.38 0.16
N HIS A 230 -15.30 -8.19 -0.89
CA HIS A 230 -14.21 -9.09 -1.29
C HIS A 230 -12.92 -8.30 -1.60
N ALA A 231 -13.01 -7.23 -2.38
CA ALA A 231 -11.83 -6.41 -2.69
C ALA A 231 -11.18 -5.80 -1.43
N LEU A 232 -11.99 -5.42 -0.44
CA LEU A 232 -11.53 -4.88 0.84
C LEU A 232 -10.81 -5.94 1.68
N VAL A 233 -11.42 -7.11 1.83
CA VAL A 233 -10.84 -8.22 2.62
C VAL A 233 -9.55 -8.72 1.97
N LEU A 234 -9.54 -8.90 0.64
CA LEU A 234 -8.37 -9.35 -0.10
C LEU A 234 -7.22 -8.34 -0.04
N GLU A 235 -7.50 -7.03 -0.14
CA GLU A 235 -6.49 -5.98 -0.01
C GLU A 235 -5.79 -6.05 1.35
N SER A 236 -6.57 -6.15 2.43
CA SER A 236 -6.03 -6.22 3.80
C SER A 236 -5.14 -7.47 3.98
N ALA A 237 -5.60 -8.61 3.48
CA ALA A 237 -4.81 -9.85 3.49
C ALA A 237 -3.49 -9.73 2.72
N GLU A 238 -3.53 -9.18 1.50
CA GLU A 238 -2.35 -9.05 0.63
C GLU A 238 -1.35 -8.01 1.14
N ILE A 239 -1.81 -6.89 1.72
CA ILE A 239 -0.93 -5.91 2.38
C ILE A 239 -0.15 -6.58 3.52
N ARG A 240 -0.82 -7.42 4.32
CA ARG A 240 -0.17 -8.11 5.44
C ARG A 240 0.80 -9.20 5.00
N LYS A 241 0.47 -9.91 3.92
CA LYS A 241 1.33 -10.94 3.30
C LYS A 241 2.57 -10.35 2.63
N LEU A 242 2.41 -9.29 1.84
CA LEU A 242 3.47 -8.72 1.00
C LEU A 242 4.26 -7.59 1.69
N TRP A 243 3.70 -6.99 2.74
CA TRP A 243 4.23 -5.84 3.48
C TRP A 243 4.77 -4.70 2.58
N PRO A 244 4.02 -4.26 1.56
CA PRO A 244 4.49 -3.36 0.52
C PRO A 244 4.94 -2.00 1.08
N LYS A 245 6.03 -1.43 0.55
CA LYS A 245 6.69 -0.23 1.11
C LYS A 245 5.75 0.97 1.31
N TYR A 246 4.81 1.19 0.39
CA TYR A 246 3.98 2.41 0.36
C TYR A 246 2.57 2.27 0.96
N ASN A 247 2.17 1.10 1.45
CA ASN A 247 0.93 0.96 2.23
C ASN A 247 1.22 1.25 3.70
N TYR A 248 0.83 2.42 4.20
CA TYR A 248 1.07 2.81 5.60
C TYR A 248 -0.13 2.51 6.52
N SER A 249 -1.36 2.76 6.07
CA SER A 249 -2.58 2.75 6.91
C SER A 249 -3.02 1.38 7.42
N GLN A 250 -2.75 0.30 6.66
CA GLN A 250 -3.18 -1.06 7.01
C GLN A 250 -2.05 -1.96 7.52
N LYS A 251 -0.87 -1.37 7.83
CA LYS A 251 0.22 -2.08 8.52
C LYS A 251 0.02 -2.02 10.04
N GLN A 252 -1.12 -2.52 10.49
CA GLN A 252 -1.37 -2.74 11.91
C GLN A 252 -0.43 -3.86 12.42
N PRO A 253 0.14 -3.75 13.62
CA PRO A 253 0.83 -4.86 14.24
C PRO A 253 -0.12 -6.07 14.35
N ALA A 254 0.35 -7.28 14.06
CA ALA A 254 -0.46 -8.48 14.25
C ALA A 254 -0.93 -8.61 15.71
N GLN A 255 -2.06 -9.29 15.94
CA GLN A 255 -2.56 -9.66 17.28
C GLN A 255 -1.42 -10.19 18.15
N LYS A 256 -1.11 -9.45 19.21
CA LYS A 256 0.06 -9.72 20.06
C LYS A 256 -0.30 -10.51 21.30
N PHE A 257 -1.57 -10.59 21.70
CA PHE A 257 -1.98 -11.15 22.99
C PHE A 257 -3.14 -12.14 22.83
N GLY A 258 -3.33 -13.02 23.81
CA GLY A 258 -4.44 -13.95 23.89
C GLY A 258 -4.85 -14.24 25.33
N LEU A 259 -6.11 -14.64 25.52
CA LEU A 259 -6.66 -15.15 26.77
C LEU A 259 -6.39 -16.65 26.87
N TYR A 260 -5.75 -17.07 27.95
CA TYR A 260 -5.37 -18.47 28.20
C TYR A 260 -5.95 -18.94 29.52
N SER A 261 -6.21 -20.25 29.61
CA SER A 261 -6.54 -20.92 30.87
C SER A 261 -5.54 -22.03 31.18
N PHE A 262 -5.23 -22.25 32.44
CA PHE A 262 -4.42 -23.38 32.90
C PHE A 262 -4.77 -23.75 34.34
N GLU A 263 -4.57 -25.00 34.72
CA GLU A 263 -4.75 -25.46 36.09
C GLU A 263 -3.45 -25.28 36.88
N ASP A 264 -3.55 -24.76 38.10
CA ASP A 264 -2.41 -24.62 39.00
C ASP A 264 -2.18 -25.87 39.87
N GLY A 265 -1.08 -25.89 40.64
CA GLY A 265 -0.75 -27.03 41.51
C GLY A 265 -1.71 -27.26 42.69
N LYS A 266 -2.66 -26.35 42.93
CA LYS A 266 -3.72 -26.49 43.94
C LYS A 266 -5.08 -26.88 43.32
N GLY A 267 -5.12 -27.11 42.00
CA GLY A 267 -6.30 -27.55 41.27
C GLY A 267 -7.22 -26.42 40.78
N TYR A 268 -6.82 -25.15 40.91
CA TYR A 268 -7.61 -24.01 40.42
C TYR A 268 -7.32 -23.70 38.95
N ILE A 269 -8.36 -23.51 38.15
CA ILE A 269 -8.24 -23.00 36.77
C ILE A 269 -8.04 -21.49 36.84
N ARG A 270 -6.88 -21.03 36.36
CA ARG A 270 -6.52 -19.62 36.27
C ARG A 270 -6.71 -19.09 34.87
N LEU A 271 -7.11 -17.81 34.76
CA LEU A 271 -7.20 -17.08 33.50
C LEU A 271 -6.08 -16.05 33.44
N ALA A 272 -5.43 -15.93 32.28
CA ALA A 272 -4.36 -14.95 32.09
C ALA A 272 -4.32 -14.40 30.66
N ILE A 273 -3.93 -13.12 30.54
CA ILE A 273 -3.60 -12.51 29.25
C ILE A 273 -2.08 -12.57 29.07
N ASP A 274 -1.63 -13.20 27.99
CA ASP A 274 -0.20 -13.29 27.67
C ASP A 274 0.01 -13.02 26.17
N LYS A 275 1.27 -12.83 25.77
CA LYS A 275 1.64 -12.71 24.35
C LYS A 275 1.21 -13.97 23.61
N LYS A 276 0.77 -13.80 22.36
CA LYS A 276 0.33 -14.89 21.48
C LYS A 276 1.41 -15.95 21.34
N LYS A 277 1.14 -17.16 21.83
CA LYS A 277 2.02 -18.34 21.73
C LYS A 277 1.58 -19.19 20.54
N LYS A 278 2.53 -19.65 19.71
CA LYS A 278 2.24 -20.43 18.49
C LYS A 278 1.61 -21.81 18.76
N ASN A 279 1.96 -22.43 19.88
CA ASN A 279 1.60 -23.82 20.19
C ASN A 279 0.59 -23.95 21.34
N LEU A 280 -0.04 -22.83 21.74
CA LEU A 280 -1.05 -22.83 22.79
C LEU A 280 -2.30 -22.14 22.24
N PRO A 281 -3.44 -22.85 22.13
CA PRO A 281 -4.68 -22.23 21.69
C PRO A 281 -5.13 -21.21 22.73
N ALA A 282 -5.42 -20.00 22.28
CA ALA A 282 -6.05 -18.97 23.10
C ALA A 282 -7.58 -19.08 22.97
N HIS A 283 -8.30 -18.80 24.06
CA HIS A 283 -9.76 -18.70 24.05
C HIS A 283 -10.25 -17.49 23.27
N TYR A 284 -9.46 -16.41 23.27
CA TYR A 284 -9.72 -15.19 22.50
C TYR A 284 -8.43 -14.41 22.23
N HIS A 285 -8.39 -13.61 21.16
CA HIS A 285 -7.18 -12.89 20.74
C HIS A 285 -7.39 -11.37 20.76
N PHE A 286 -6.32 -10.65 21.11
CA PHE A 286 -6.32 -9.19 21.22
C PHE A 286 -5.14 -8.57 20.47
N ASN A 287 -5.32 -7.33 20.02
CA ASN A 287 -4.23 -6.53 19.47
C ASN A 287 -3.42 -5.88 20.58
N LEU A 288 -4.12 -5.37 21.60
CA LEU A 288 -3.53 -4.63 22.71
C LEU A 288 -3.80 -5.34 24.04
N LEU A 289 -2.83 -5.29 24.94
CA LEU A 289 -2.94 -5.91 26.26
C LEU A 289 -4.14 -5.37 27.06
N HIS A 290 -4.42 -4.07 26.93
CA HIS A 290 -5.49 -3.41 27.68
C HIS A 290 -6.88 -3.94 27.27
N GLU A 291 -7.10 -4.29 26.01
CA GLU A 291 -8.36 -4.88 25.52
C GLU A 291 -8.62 -6.20 26.24
N GLY A 292 -7.58 -7.03 26.36
CA GLY A 292 -7.66 -8.30 27.09
C GLY A 292 -7.91 -8.13 28.58
N LEU A 293 -7.28 -7.13 29.20
CA LEU A 293 -7.50 -6.83 30.62
C LEU A 293 -8.93 -6.34 30.89
N VAL A 294 -9.48 -5.47 30.03
CA VAL A 294 -10.86 -4.99 30.15
C VAL A 294 -11.85 -6.14 30.03
N LEU A 295 -11.68 -7.04 29.05
CA LEU A 295 -12.52 -8.24 28.93
C LEU A 295 -12.42 -9.11 30.19
N LEU A 296 -11.20 -9.38 30.66
CA LEU A 296 -10.97 -10.26 31.80
C LEU A 296 -11.55 -9.68 33.10
N ILE A 297 -11.48 -8.36 33.30
CA ILE A 297 -12.13 -7.66 34.41
C ILE A 297 -13.64 -7.85 34.34
N LYS A 298 -14.25 -7.61 33.17
CA LYS A 298 -15.69 -7.81 32.98
C LYS A 298 -16.11 -9.24 33.29
N MET A 299 -15.37 -10.24 32.78
CA MET A 299 -15.64 -11.66 33.07
C MET A 299 -15.51 -11.96 34.57
N ALA A 300 -14.52 -11.38 35.25
CA ALA A 300 -14.33 -11.59 36.68
C ALA A 300 -15.46 -10.98 37.52
N GLU A 301 -15.98 -9.83 37.11
CA GLU A 301 -17.12 -9.19 37.78
C GLU A 301 -18.45 -9.94 37.54
N GLU A 302 -18.68 -10.38 36.31
CA GLU A 302 -19.94 -11.04 35.90
C GLU A 302 -20.08 -12.47 36.46
N PHE A 303 -18.97 -13.21 36.55
CA PHE A 303 -18.96 -14.60 37.02
C PHE A 303 -18.38 -14.77 38.44
N GLU A 304 -18.17 -13.66 39.16
CA GLU A 304 -17.59 -13.63 40.50
C GLU A 304 -16.25 -14.41 40.59
N LEU A 305 -15.38 -14.20 39.60
CA LEU A 305 -14.05 -14.83 39.57
C LEU A 305 -13.08 -14.05 40.46
N ASP A 306 -12.14 -14.77 41.07
CA ASP A 306 -11.16 -14.15 41.94
C ASP A 306 -10.10 -13.38 41.14
N LYS A 307 -9.87 -12.13 41.54
CA LYS A 307 -8.98 -11.20 40.82
C LYS A 307 -7.52 -11.65 40.86
N LYS A 308 -7.08 -12.36 41.91
CA LYS A 308 -5.71 -12.90 42.01
C LYS A 308 -5.54 -14.15 41.16
N LEU A 309 -6.54 -15.04 41.13
CA LEU A 309 -6.56 -16.22 40.25
C LEU A 309 -6.67 -15.86 38.76
N CYS A 310 -7.24 -14.69 38.43
CA CYS A 310 -7.27 -14.12 37.08
C CYS A 310 -6.07 -13.21 36.74
N TYR A 311 -5.07 -13.07 37.62
CA TYR A 311 -3.92 -12.15 37.44
C TYR A 311 -4.30 -10.68 37.16
N ILE A 312 -5.52 -10.27 37.53
CA ILE A 312 -5.95 -8.86 37.53
C ILE A 312 -5.26 -8.16 38.69
N ASP A 313 -5.33 -8.78 39.87
CA ASP A 313 -4.48 -8.47 41.01
C ASP A 313 -3.22 -9.34 40.94
N LYS A 314 -2.05 -8.69 40.95
CA LYS A 314 -0.75 -9.36 40.85
C LYS A 314 -0.14 -9.72 42.20
N THR A 315 -0.84 -9.41 43.30
CA THR A 315 -0.38 -9.83 44.62
C THR A 315 -0.44 -11.36 44.75
N PRO A 316 0.56 -11.99 45.38
CA PRO A 316 0.53 -13.43 45.60
C PRO A 316 -0.68 -13.84 46.42
N ILE A 317 -1.28 -14.98 46.07
CA ILE A 317 -2.37 -15.55 46.86
C ILE A 317 -1.79 -16.11 48.16
N SER A 318 -2.28 -15.61 49.29
CA SER A 318 -1.90 -16.06 50.62
C SER A 318 -2.78 -17.22 51.07
N ASP A 319 -2.36 -17.97 52.09
CA ASP A 319 -3.18 -19.07 52.62
C ASP A 319 -4.49 -18.56 53.23
N LYS A 320 -4.52 -17.33 53.75
CA LYS A 320 -5.75 -16.66 54.20
C LYS A 320 -6.70 -16.35 53.05
N ASP A 321 -6.20 -15.97 51.89
CA ASP A 321 -7.06 -15.73 50.72
C ASP A 321 -7.77 -17.02 50.30
N ILE A 322 -7.09 -18.16 50.43
CA ILE A 322 -7.62 -19.48 50.07
C ILE A 322 -8.75 -19.92 51.00
N GLU A 323 -8.70 -19.57 52.29
CA GLU A 323 -9.78 -19.86 53.24
C GLU A 323 -11.11 -19.20 52.83
N PHE A 324 -11.07 -18.09 52.11
CA PHE A 324 -12.26 -17.38 51.61
C PHE A 324 -12.60 -17.71 50.16
N LEU A 325 -11.80 -18.55 49.49
CA LEU A 325 -12.06 -18.99 48.12
C LEU A 325 -13.01 -20.18 48.10
N ASP A 326 -13.85 -20.20 47.08
CA ASP A 326 -14.60 -21.40 46.74
C ASP A 326 -13.65 -22.59 46.53
N PRO A 327 -14.05 -23.82 46.92
CA PRO A 327 -13.27 -25.01 46.60
C PRO A 327 -13.06 -25.14 45.08
N PRO A 328 -11.96 -25.77 44.62
CA PRO A 328 -11.66 -25.89 43.19
C PRO A 328 -12.82 -26.47 42.37
N SER A 329 -13.57 -27.43 42.92
CA SER A 329 -14.74 -28.02 42.25
C SER A 329 -15.82 -26.99 41.88
N HIS A 330 -16.04 -26.00 42.74
CA HIS A 330 -17.04 -24.95 42.52
C HIS A 330 -16.46 -23.78 41.73
N TYR A 331 -15.27 -23.30 42.11
CA TYR A 331 -14.59 -22.20 41.42
C TYR A 331 -14.33 -22.52 39.94
N ASN A 332 -13.83 -23.73 39.64
CA ASN A 332 -13.57 -24.14 38.26
C ASN A 332 -14.86 -24.25 37.45
N GLY A 333 -16.00 -24.51 38.09
CA GLY A 333 -17.32 -24.43 37.47
C GLY A 333 -17.63 -23.02 36.97
N LYS A 334 -17.42 -22.00 37.81
CA LYS A 334 -17.58 -20.58 37.44
C LYS A 334 -16.69 -20.19 36.26
N VAL A 335 -15.40 -20.58 36.29
CA VAL A 335 -14.47 -20.31 35.19
C VAL A 335 -14.90 -20.97 33.89
N LYS A 336 -15.34 -22.24 33.94
CA LYS A 336 -15.85 -22.95 32.76
C LYS A 336 -17.11 -22.29 32.20
N MET A 337 -18.03 -21.85 33.06
CA MET A 337 -19.21 -21.09 32.64
C MET A 337 -18.83 -19.77 31.97
N ALA A 338 -17.88 -19.02 32.53
CA ALA A 338 -17.39 -17.78 31.93
C ALA A 338 -16.77 -17.98 30.55
N LEU A 339 -15.94 -19.03 30.39
CA LEU A 339 -15.36 -19.39 29.10
C LEU A 339 -16.42 -19.89 28.11
N GLN A 340 -17.42 -20.62 28.58
CA GLN A 340 -18.52 -21.10 27.75
C GLN A 340 -19.41 -19.95 27.27
N GLU A 341 -19.75 -19.00 28.15
CA GLU A 341 -20.49 -17.80 27.76
C GLU A 341 -19.69 -16.97 26.76
N LEU A 342 -18.39 -16.76 27.00
CA LEU A 342 -17.52 -16.10 26.04
C LEU A 342 -17.56 -16.83 24.69
N ALA A 343 -17.43 -18.16 24.67
CA ALA A 343 -17.50 -18.95 23.45
C ALA A 343 -18.87 -18.86 22.75
N LEU A 344 -19.98 -18.81 23.49
CA LEU A 344 -21.34 -18.65 22.96
C LEU A 344 -21.56 -17.26 22.35
N GLN A 345 -20.94 -16.22 22.93
CA GLN A 345 -20.99 -14.85 22.41
C GLN A 345 -20.13 -14.68 21.16
N LEU A 346 -19.15 -15.56 20.93
CA LEU A 346 -18.31 -15.55 19.74
C LEU A 346 -19.03 -16.24 18.57
N PRO A 347 -19.49 -15.48 17.57
CA PRO A 347 -20.30 -16.06 16.53
C PRO A 347 -19.42 -16.88 15.58
N THR A 348 -19.93 -18.04 15.18
CA THR A 348 -19.43 -18.83 14.05
C THR A 348 -20.47 -18.79 12.94
N PHE A 349 -20.10 -18.29 11.78
CA PHE A 349 -20.99 -18.18 10.62
C PHE A 349 -20.19 -18.06 9.32
N ALA A 350 -20.84 -18.41 8.21
CA ALA A 350 -20.37 -18.09 6.88
C ALA A 350 -21.16 -16.91 6.30
N LEU A 351 -20.47 -15.97 5.66
CA LEU A 351 -21.07 -14.98 4.77
C LEU A 351 -21.04 -15.55 3.37
N ILE A 352 -22.21 -15.68 2.74
CA ILE A 352 -22.38 -16.17 1.37
C ILE A 352 -22.87 -15.02 0.48
N ASP A 353 -22.09 -14.70 -0.55
CA ASP A 353 -22.43 -13.66 -1.52
C ASP A 353 -22.24 -14.16 -2.96
N GLU A 354 -22.61 -13.34 -3.94
CA GLU A 354 -22.43 -13.67 -5.35
C GLU A 354 -20.94 -13.86 -5.69
N GLY A 355 -20.64 -14.88 -6.51
CA GLY A 355 -19.29 -15.16 -7.00
C GLY A 355 -18.93 -14.35 -8.25
N LEU A 356 -17.83 -14.74 -8.91
CA LEU A 356 -17.43 -14.13 -10.19
C LEU A 356 -18.31 -14.59 -11.36
N THR A 357 -18.84 -15.81 -11.26
CA THR A 357 -19.72 -16.44 -12.23
C THR A 357 -21.04 -16.83 -11.57
N ALA A 358 -22.07 -17.11 -12.37
CA ALA A 358 -23.40 -17.47 -11.87
C ALA A 358 -23.42 -18.79 -11.05
N ASN A 359 -22.44 -19.66 -11.27
CA ASN A 359 -22.33 -20.96 -10.59
C ASN A 359 -21.43 -20.90 -9.34
N GLU A 360 -20.85 -19.75 -9.03
CA GLU A 360 -19.97 -19.57 -7.88
C GLU A 360 -20.63 -18.68 -6.83
N LYS A 361 -20.33 -18.97 -5.57
CA LYS A 361 -20.62 -18.11 -4.44
C LYS A 361 -19.32 -17.70 -3.77
N LEU A 362 -19.20 -16.43 -3.43
CA LEU A 362 -18.16 -15.96 -2.52
C LEU A 362 -18.55 -16.41 -1.12
N CYS A 363 -17.62 -17.07 -0.42
CA CYS A 363 -17.80 -17.48 0.95
C CYS A 363 -16.68 -16.93 1.83
N MET A 364 -17.05 -16.36 2.98
CA MET A 364 -16.15 -15.86 4.01
C MET A 364 -16.53 -16.49 5.36
N LEU A 365 -15.58 -17.16 6.01
CA LEU A 365 -15.82 -17.87 7.26
C LEU A 365 -15.34 -17.05 8.46
N ILE A 366 -16.26 -16.77 9.38
CA ILE A 366 -15.97 -16.34 10.75
C ILE A 366 -16.13 -17.57 11.65
N GLU A 367 -15.07 -17.91 12.38
CA GLU A 367 -15.05 -19.00 13.34
C GLU A 367 -14.63 -18.47 14.72
N ASN A 368 -15.46 -18.70 15.73
CA ASN A 368 -15.26 -18.23 17.09
C ASN A 368 -14.89 -16.74 17.14
N GLY A 369 -15.63 -15.93 16.38
CA GLY A 369 -15.45 -14.48 16.29
C GLY A 369 -14.18 -14.01 15.56
N SER A 370 -13.38 -14.92 14.98
CA SER A 370 -12.19 -14.58 14.18
C SER A 370 -12.42 -14.89 12.71
N PHE A 371 -11.85 -14.05 11.83
CA PHE A 371 -11.85 -14.36 10.40
C PHE A 371 -10.90 -15.52 10.09
N TRP A 372 -11.44 -16.63 9.60
CA TRP A 372 -10.67 -17.81 9.26
C TRP A 372 -10.14 -17.75 7.82
N GLY A 373 -11.00 -17.39 6.88
CA GLY A 373 -10.64 -17.42 5.46
C GLY A 373 -11.77 -17.11 4.51
N MET A 374 -11.45 -17.13 3.22
CA MET A 374 -12.41 -16.87 2.14
C MET A 374 -12.06 -17.62 0.86
N GLY A 375 -13.03 -17.74 -0.03
CA GLY A 375 -12.87 -18.42 -1.31
C GLY A 375 -14.15 -18.40 -2.13
N TYR A 376 -14.07 -18.96 -3.33
CA TYR A 376 -15.24 -19.22 -4.15
C TYR A 376 -15.62 -20.69 -4.02
N ILE A 377 -16.91 -20.94 -3.78
CA ILE A 377 -17.49 -22.28 -3.66
C ILE A 377 -18.54 -22.47 -4.75
N ASP A 378 -18.76 -23.71 -5.15
CA ASP A 378 -19.82 -24.07 -6.08
C ASP A 378 -21.19 -23.82 -5.43
N ALA A 379 -22.05 -23.05 -6.13
CA ALA A 379 -23.38 -22.72 -5.67
C ALA A 379 -24.25 -23.96 -5.39
N ALA A 380 -23.99 -25.08 -6.09
CA ALA A 380 -24.72 -26.34 -5.90
C ALA A 380 -24.20 -27.18 -4.73
N LYS A 381 -23.00 -26.89 -4.21
CA LYS A 381 -22.31 -27.70 -3.19
C LYS A 381 -21.87 -26.87 -1.99
N THR A 382 -22.72 -25.94 -1.53
CA THR A 382 -22.41 -25.13 -0.34
C THR A 382 -22.55 -25.99 0.92
N PRO A 383 -21.46 -26.32 1.63
CA PRO A 383 -21.53 -27.05 2.89
C PRO A 383 -22.22 -26.20 3.97
N VAL A 384 -22.88 -26.86 4.91
CA VAL A 384 -23.57 -26.23 6.06
C VAL A 384 -22.81 -26.39 7.38
N ASP A 385 -21.65 -27.05 7.36
CA ASP A 385 -20.78 -27.25 8.50
C ASP A 385 -19.42 -26.56 8.32
N VAL A 386 -18.79 -26.24 9.45
CA VAL A 386 -17.49 -25.53 9.48
C VAL A 386 -16.38 -26.36 8.83
N PHE A 387 -16.38 -27.68 9.01
CA PHE A 387 -15.32 -28.55 8.52
C PHE A 387 -15.29 -28.59 6.98
N GLY A 388 -16.43 -28.84 6.35
CA GLY A 388 -16.56 -28.85 4.89
C GLY A 388 -16.19 -27.50 4.25
N LEU A 389 -16.53 -26.39 4.90
CA LEU A 389 -16.12 -25.06 4.44
C LEU A 389 -14.60 -24.87 4.49
N LYS A 390 -13.93 -25.32 5.55
CA LYS A 390 -12.46 -25.20 5.67
C LYS A 390 -11.70 -25.98 4.61
N GLU A 391 -12.25 -27.08 4.09
CA GLU A 391 -11.63 -27.82 2.99
C GLU A 391 -11.71 -27.07 1.65
N MET A 392 -12.71 -26.20 1.48
CA MET A 392 -12.96 -25.46 0.23
C MET A 392 -12.39 -24.04 0.23
N LEU A 393 -12.18 -23.45 1.40
CA LEU A 393 -11.76 -22.06 1.57
C LEU A 393 -10.25 -21.94 1.79
N ASN A 394 -9.68 -20.80 1.38
CA ASN A 394 -8.28 -20.51 1.65
C ASN A 394 -8.16 -19.82 3.02
N PRO A 395 -7.24 -20.26 3.90
CA PRO A 395 -7.02 -19.62 5.17
C PRO A 395 -6.34 -18.25 4.98
N TYR A 396 -6.82 -17.25 5.71
CA TYR A 396 -6.27 -15.90 5.70
C TYR A 396 -6.01 -15.40 7.13
N ALA A 397 -5.09 -14.45 7.25
CA ALA A 397 -4.71 -13.93 8.55
C ALA A 397 -5.78 -12.97 9.11
N ASP A 398 -6.37 -13.33 10.24
CA ASP A 398 -7.34 -12.50 10.96
C ASP A 398 -6.78 -11.10 11.30
N ASN A 399 -7.65 -10.09 11.18
CA ASN A 399 -7.43 -8.74 11.69
C ASN A 399 -8.74 -7.99 11.88
N ASP A 400 -8.73 -7.00 12.78
CA ASP A 400 -9.91 -6.22 13.15
C ASP A 400 -10.56 -5.50 11.98
N PHE A 401 -9.76 -5.03 11.02
CA PHE A 401 -10.29 -4.35 9.84
C PHE A 401 -11.14 -5.30 8.98
N ILE A 402 -10.68 -6.53 8.75
CA ILE A 402 -11.45 -7.57 8.05
C ILE A 402 -12.70 -7.92 8.86
N ARG A 403 -12.56 -8.20 10.17
CA ARG A 403 -13.70 -8.56 11.01
C ARG A 403 -14.78 -7.49 10.97
N ASN A 404 -14.42 -6.23 11.25
CA ASN A 404 -15.37 -5.12 11.26
C ASN A 404 -16.07 -4.98 9.91
N ALA A 405 -15.35 -5.11 8.80
CA ALA A 405 -15.96 -5.06 7.46
C ALA A 405 -16.96 -6.20 7.23
N VAL A 406 -16.63 -7.43 7.63
CA VAL A 406 -17.52 -8.60 7.50
C VAL A 406 -18.74 -8.47 8.42
N TYR A 407 -18.55 -8.07 9.68
CA TYR A 407 -19.64 -7.88 10.65
C TYR A 407 -20.61 -6.79 10.21
N SER A 408 -20.09 -5.60 9.87
CA SER A 408 -20.95 -4.50 9.40
C SER A 408 -21.71 -4.86 8.13
N PHE A 409 -21.10 -5.65 7.22
CA PHE A 409 -21.80 -6.11 6.03
C PHE A 409 -22.95 -7.07 6.37
N VAL A 410 -22.74 -8.01 7.28
CA VAL A 410 -23.77 -8.97 7.71
C VAL A 410 -24.88 -8.33 8.53
N GLU A 411 -24.57 -7.30 9.32
CA GLU A 411 -25.59 -6.49 10.00
C GLU A 411 -26.47 -5.74 9.00
N GLN A 412 -25.88 -5.24 7.92
CA GLN A 412 -26.61 -4.56 6.85
C GLN A 412 -27.39 -5.53 5.94
N TYR A 413 -26.88 -6.73 5.72
CA TYR A 413 -27.47 -7.77 4.86
C TYR A 413 -27.61 -9.10 5.62
N PRO A 414 -28.56 -9.21 6.57
CA PRO A 414 -28.71 -10.40 7.40
C PRO A 414 -28.99 -11.69 6.61
N GLU A 415 -29.61 -11.58 5.44
CA GLU A 415 -29.92 -12.70 4.55
C GLU A 415 -28.69 -13.37 3.92
N LYS A 416 -27.54 -12.68 3.93
CA LYS A 416 -26.25 -13.20 3.44
C LYS A 416 -25.50 -14.01 4.51
N ARG A 417 -26.03 -14.07 5.74
CA ARG A 417 -25.46 -14.82 6.85
C ARG A 417 -26.01 -16.24 6.88
N LEU A 418 -25.11 -17.21 6.78
CA LEU A 418 -25.39 -18.62 7.04
C LEU A 418 -24.87 -18.97 8.44
N SER A 419 -25.77 -19.22 9.38
CA SER A 419 -25.41 -19.79 10.68
C SER A 419 -24.93 -21.23 10.48
N LEU A 420 -23.79 -21.56 11.07
CA LEU A 420 -23.19 -22.89 11.00
C LEU A 420 -23.40 -23.60 12.34
N ALA A 421 -23.65 -24.91 12.28
CA ALA A 421 -23.80 -25.77 13.46
C ALA A 421 -22.45 -26.20 14.04
#